data_AF-G4ZFT2-F1
#
_entry.id   AF-G4ZFT2-F1
#
_cell.length_a   1.000
_cell.length_b   1.000
_cell.length_c   1.000
_cell.angle_alpha   90.00
_cell.angle_beta   90.00
_cell.angle_gamma   90.00
#
_symmetry.space_group_name_H-M   'P 1'
#
loop_
_entity.id
_entity.type
_entity.pdbx_description
1 polymer ?
#
loop_
_entity_poly.entity_id
_entity_poly.type
_entity_poly.pdbx_seq_one_letter_code
_entity_poly.pdbx_strand_id
1 'polypeptide(L)'
;METLTYYYLRPSAFDTPGYCYGMARAPLAGSEDLPIKKALSGRWRDADDYEVDLAATRVEKRVVTEAEASVASEPMWGATCAWRESRVTNVMPAMDSFKTLTELVDALSCLCSVVTIACSAEIVKLSEHARAFVSVLIRNRVSLDALAIDELAYWIDERFEMLRALLAQAFPTQEDTETAPLFLIDREKQRAFSEYIRRSGCTLPEFVRLLRNETPDDTRPNKALEIPTRNRAWQSYPHRQLWEQIVHHGVRPRWKSQHSRQAEPPKDHGSATRALNILAKNIRKGQDANQYLVLDISLFEVLNGLTCSPFGAVAKGSVPMDIDARIIHELSFPSGDSVNDETLPGDAIDITYDGAPVVARRIVELREAGHDTQMMTGDVKDVNAAFRHIPIQSDYVGRFSGCVPELGILVIDLSCPFGWTDAPGYYWVAGAAIKHLYEHSAPSWSGMIQEEREPFTCSAWCDDYICVKPDIGTRLPEANIALRSAMTEVEVPPELRKPSRLWEHFCEQVHSQKPPLKATAEHGDSGKSGVRS
;
A
#
# COMPACT_ATOMS: atom_id res chain seq x y z
N MET A 1 41.51 -39.49 -6.97
CA MET A 1 40.12 -39.19 -6.59
C MET A 1 39.93 -37.71 -6.91
N GLU A 2 39.11 -37.40 -7.91
CA GLU A 2 38.82 -36.02 -8.29
C GLU A 2 37.96 -35.38 -7.20
N THR A 3 38.39 -34.24 -6.67
CA THR A 3 37.70 -33.57 -5.57
C THR A 3 36.61 -32.67 -6.15
N LEU A 4 35.36 -32.92 -5.76
CA LEU A 4 34.23 -32.04 -6.06
C LEU A 4 34.26 -30.84 -5.11
N THR A 5 34.15 -29.65 -5.67
CA THR A 5 34.02 -28.39 -4.93
C THR A 5 32.59 -27.89 -5.09
N TYR A 6 31.96 -27.55 -3.97
CA TYR A 6 30.59 -27.04 -3.93
C TYR A 6 30.58 -25.53 -3.71
N TYR A 7 29.71 -24.83 -4.42
CA TYR A 7 29.60 -23.38 -4.44
C TYR A 7 28.19 -22.95 -4.07
N TYR A 8 28.08 -21.87 -3.31
CA TYR A 8 26.82 -21.17 -3.11
C TYR A 8 26.64 -20.12 -4.21
N LEU A 9 25.47 -20.09 -4.86
CA LEU A 9 25.23 -19.28 -6.05
C LEU A 9 24.03 -18.36 -5.86
N ARG A 10 24.19 -17.11 -6.30
CA ARG A 10 23.16 -16.06 -6.26
C ARG A 10 21.95 -16.38 -7.16
N PRO A 11 20.78 -15.76 -6.92
CA PRO A 11 19.63 -15.83 -7.83
C PRO A 11 20.05 -15.39 -9.23
N SER A 12 19.46 -15.97 -10.29
CA SER A 12 19.83 -15.81 -11.72
C SER A 12 21.13 -16.48 -12.20
N ALA A 13 21.87 -17.22 -11.35
CA ALA A 13 23.02 -18.00 -11.82
C ALA A 13 22.59 -19.12 -12.80
N PHE A 14 21.47 -19.79 -12.53
CA PHE A 14 20.84 -20.78 -13.43
C PHE A 14 19.46 -20.32 -13.90
N ASP A 15 19.24 -19.00 -14.03
CA ASP A 15 17.92 -18.41 -14.30
C ASP A 15 16.83 -18.83 -13.29
N THR A 16 17.25 -19.19 -12.07
CA THR A 16 16.35 -19.54 -10.97
C THR A 16 15.96 -18.31 -10.14
N PRO A 17 14.70 -18.21 -9.67
CA PRO A 17 14.21 -17.10 -8.83
C PRO A 17 14.76 -17.10 -7.39
N GLY A 18 15.76 -17.92 -7.07
CA GLY A 18 16.35 -18.03 -5.73
C GLY A 18 17.76 -18.61 -5.74
N TYR A 19 18.42 -18.56 -4.59
CA TYR A 19 19.76 -19.11 -4.37
C TYR A 19 19.78 -20.62 -4.58
N CYS A 20 20.92 -21.13 -5.03
CA CYS A 20 21.12 -22.55 -5.28
C CYS A 20 22.57 -22.94 -5.01
N TYR A 21 22.81 -24.24 -4.89
CA TYR A 21 24.15 -24.79 -4.80
C TYR A 21 24.58 -25.32 -6.16
N GLY A 22 25.85 -25.14 -6.51
CA GLY A 22 26.48 -25.71 -7.69
C GLY A 22 27.68 -26.56 -7.31
N MET A 23 28.05 -27.51 -8.15
CA MET A 23 29.24 -28.33 -7.98
C MET A 23 30.10 -28.32 -9.24
N ALA A 24 31.41 -28.26 -9.05
CA ALA A 24 32.39 -28.38 -10.13
C ALA A 24 33.56 -29.26 -9.67
N ARG A 25 34.24 -29.92 -10.61
CA ARG A 25 35.43 -30.74 -10.30
C ARG A 25 36.69 -29.87 -10.31
N ALA A 26 37.50 -29.97 -9.26
CA ALA A 26 38.72 -29.18 -9.07
C ALA A 26 40.01 -29.92 -9.50
N PRO A 27 41.10 -29.19 -9.87
CA PRO A 27 41.34 -27.77 -9.60
C PRO A 27 41.24 -26.87 -10.83
N LEU A 28 40.27 -25.95 -10.81
CA LEU A 28 40.11 -24.88 -11.79
C LEU A 28 40.88 -23.63 -11.33
N ALA A 29 42.21 -23.74 -11.30
CA ALA A 29 43.06 -22.57 -11.16
C ALA A 29 43.30 -21.97 -12.56
N GLY A 30 42.61 -20.86 -12.88
CA GLY A 30 42.90 -20.04 -14.06
C GLY A 30 41.91 -20.12 -15.23
N SER A 31 40.73 -20.73 -15.07
CA SER A 31 39.66 -20.65 -16.08
C SER A 31 38.76 -19.43 -15.84
N GLU A 32 38.46 -18.64 -16.88
CA GLU A 32 37.54 -17.49 -16.79
C GLU A 32 36.09 -17.95 -16.57
N ASP A 33 35.71 -19.08 -17.17
CA ASP A 33 34.40 -19.73 -17.02
C ASP A 33 34.56 -21.11 -16.37
N LEU A 34 33.65 -21.44 -15.46
CA LEU A 34 33.63 -22.68 -14.69
C LEU A 34 32.38 -23.50 -15.08
N PRO A 35 32.53 -24.78 -15.51
CA PRO A 35 31.38 -25.66 -15.72
C PRO A 35 30.79 -26.02 -14.37
N ILE A 36 29.65 -25.42 -14.03
CA ILE A 36 28.99 -25.65 -12.75
C ILE A 36 27.68 -26.40 -13.00
N LYS A 37 27.60 -27.59 -12.41
CA LYS A 37 26.36 -28.36 -12.38
C LYS A 37 25.53 -27.98 -11.16
N LYS A 38 24.24 -27.71 -11.35
CA LYS A 38 23.31 -27.41 -10.24
C LYS A 38 23.19 -28.63 -9.32
N ALA A 39 23.34 -28.41 -8.01
CA ALA A 39 23.08 -29.43 -7.02
C ALA A 39 21.57 -29.56 -6.77
N LEU A 40 21.04 -30.77 -6.91
CA LEU A 40 19.61 -31.08 -6.71
C LEU A 40 19.32 -31.29 -5.22
N SER A 41 19.30 -30.20 -4.45
CA SER A 41 19.07 -30.21 -3.00
C SER A 41 18.11 -29.11 -2.55
N GLY A 42 17.61 -29.20 -1.32
CA GLY A 42 16.63 -28.25 -0.77
C GLY A 42 15.39 -28.09 -1.65
N ARG A 43 15.06 -26.84 -1.99
CA ARG A 43 13.94 -26.45 -2.87
C ARG A 43 14.07 -26.95 -4.31
N TRP A 44 15.28 -27.33 -4.74
CA TRP A 44 15.59 -27.74 -6.11
C TRP A 44 15.76 -29.25 -6.28
N ARG A 45 15.39 -30.04 -5.26
CA ARG A 45 15.54 -31.49 -5.24
C ARG A 45 14.85 -32.19 -6.41
N ASP A 46 13.69 -31.69 -6.82
CA ASP A 46 12.87 -32.26 -7.90
C ASP A 46 13.01 -31.49 -9.22
N ALA A 47 14.00 -30.59 -9.33
CA ALA A 47 14.25 -29.84 -10.55
C ALA A 47 15.07 -30.66 -11.55
N ASP A 48 14.90 -30.38 -12.85
CA ASP A 48 15.70 -31.03 -13.88
C ASP A 48 17.20 -30.71 -13.71
N ASP A 49 18.00 -31.71 -14.08
CA ASP A 49 19.47 -31.65 -14.07
C ASP A 49 19.92 -30.54 -15.04
N TYR A 50 20.70 -29.60 -14.55
CA TYR A 50 21.08 -28.39 -15.29
C TYR A 50 22.55 -28.05 -15.05
N GLU A 51 23.28 -27.79 -16.12
CA GLU A 51 24.71 -27.47 -16.10
C GLU A 51 24.97 -26.28 -17.02
N VAL A 52 25.75 -25.31 -16.54
CA VAL A 52 26.10 -24.11 -17.32
C VAL A 52 27.52 -23.68 -16.99
N ASP A 53 28.19 -23.12 -18.00
CA ASP A 53 29.47 -22.46 -17.81
C ASP A 53 29.24 -21.08 -17.21
N LEU A 54 29.72 -20.87 -15.97
CA LEU A 54 29.59 -19.62 -15.23
C LEU A 54 30.94 -18.92 -15.12
N ALA A 55 30.97 -17.65 -15.53
CA ALA A 55 32.10 -16.78 -15.25
C ALA A 55 32.44 -16.78 -13.76
N ALA A 56 33.72 -16.87 -13.42
CA ALA A 56 34.21 -16.93 -12.04
C ALA A 56 33.77 -15.71 -11.19
N THR A 57 33.39 -14.60 -11.82
CA THR A 57 32.84 -13.38 -11.18
C THR A 57 31.37 -13.49 -10.78
N ARG A 58 30.60 -14.41 -11.39
CA ARG A 58 29.18 -14.67 -11.05
C ARG A 58 29.00 -15.71 -9.96
N VAL A 59 30.04 -16.48 -9.67
CA VAL A 59 30.11 -17.45 -8.58
C VAL A 59 30.40 -16.69 -7.29
N GLU A 60 29.48 -16.75 -6.34
CA GLU A 60 29.73 -16.17 -5.01
C GLU A 60 30.92 -16.93 -4.41
N LYS A 61 31.94 -16.24 -3.90
CA LYS A 61 33.19 -16.84 -3.40
C LYS A 61 33.02 -17.65 -2.10
N ARG A 62 31.81 -18.16 -1.83
CA ARG A 62 31.53 -19.03 -0.70
C ARG A 62 31.56 -20.48 -1.19
N VAL A 63 32.71 -21.10 -1.01
CA VAL A 63 32.88 -22.56 -1.13
C VAL A 63 32.24 -23.21 0.09
N VAL A 64 31.39 -24.20 -0.13
CA VAL A 64 30.65 -24.92 0.92
C VAL A 64 31.04 -26.39 0.95
N THR A 65 30.73 -27.07 2.06
CA THR A 65 30.99 -28.51 2.17
C THR A 65 29.95 -29.32 1.40
N GLU A 66 30.29 -30.54 0.99
CA GLU A 66 29.34 -31.47 0.36
C GLU A 66 28.11 -31.72 1.25
N ALA A 67 28.31 -31.84 2.56
CA ALA A 67 27.22 -32.01 3.53
C ALA A 67 26.28 -30.80 3.56
N GLU A 68 26.80 -29.57 3.48
CA GLU A 68 25.98 -28.37 3.37
C GLU A 68 25.20 -28.35 2.06
N ALA A 69 25.86 -28.63 0.93
CA ALA A 69 25.22 -28.65 -0.38
C ALA A 69 24.19 -29.78 -0.55
N SER A 70 24.29 -30.87 0.22
CA SER A 70 23.36 -32.01 0.16
C SER A 70 22.22 -31.94 1.18
N VAL A 71 22.40 -31.24 2.31
CA VAL A 71 21.40 -31.16 3.40
C VAL A 71 20.65 -29.82 3.44
N ALA A 72 21.28 -28.69 3.06
CA ALA A 72 20.81 -27.37 3.50
C ALA A 72 19.67 -26.77 2.65
N SER A 73 18.49 -26.70 3.27
CA SER A 73 17.78 -25.43 3.46
C SER A 73 18.76 -24.36 3.97
N GLU A 74 18.76 -23.19 3.33
CA GLU A 74 19.51 -21.94 3.58
C GLU A 74 20.47 -21.85 4.81
N PRO A 75 21.63 -21.17 4.67
CA PRO A 75 22.53 -20.97 5.80
C PRO A 75 21.89 -20.11 6.90
N MET A 76 21.79 -20.74 8.07
CA MET A 76 21.51 -20.25 9.42
C MET A 76 21.93 -18.77 9.66
N TRP A 77 21.02 -17.84 9.35
CA TRP A 77 20.75 -16.64 10.14
C TRP A 77 19.24 -16.54 10.26
N GLY A 78 18.71 -16.97 11.40
CA GLY A 78 17.28 -17.07 11.68
C GLY A 78 16.83 -18.52 11.78
N ALA A 79 16.53 -18.98 12.99
CA ALA A 79 16.19 -20.36 13.32
C ALA A 79 15.01 -20.90 12.49
N THR A 80 15.19 -22.13 12.00
CA THR A 80 14.21 -22.95 11.30
C THR A 80 13.09 -23.42 12.23
N CYS A 81 11.84 -23.11 11.87
CA CYS A 81 10.75 -24.08 11.91
C CYS A 81 10.34 -24.32 10.46
N ALA A 82 10.22 -25.59 10.08
CA ALA A 82 10.04 -26.03 8.71
C ALA A 82 8.76 -25.44 8.09
N TRP A 83 8.92 -24.58 7.08
CA TRP A 83 7.82 -24.07 6.27
C TRP A 83 7.42 -25.10 5.22
N ARG A 84 6.26 -25.73 5.41
CA ARG A 84 5.51 -26.33 4.30
C ARG A 84 4.64 -25.22 3.72
N GLU A 85 5.06 -24.64 2.59
CA GLU A 85 4.20 -23.79 1.76
C GLU A 85 3.05 -24.66 1.24
N SER A 86 1.95 -24.75 1.99
CA SER A 86 0.67 -25.15 1.41
C SER A 86 0.19 -23.97 0.59
N ARG A 87 0.47 -23.97 -0.73
CA ARG A 87 -0.30 -23.16 -1.69
C ARG A 87 -1.74 -23.69 -1.71
N VAL A 88 -2.52 -23.33 -0.70
CA VAL A 88 -3.96 -23.29 -0.83
C VAL A 88 -4.25 -21.88 -1.32
N THR A 89 -4.37 -21.74 -2.64
CA THR A 89 -5.02 -20.59 -3.25
C THR A 89 -6.47 -20.60 -2.80
N ASN A 90 -6.77 -19.96 -1.67
CA ASN A 90 -8.13 -19.61 -1.31
C ASN A 90 -8.57 -18.49 -2.26
N VAL A 91 -9.39 -18.89 -3.23
CA VAL A 91 -10.15 -17.99 -4.10
C VAL A 91 -10.95 -17.04 -3.19
N MET A 92 -10.83 -15.73 -3.45
CA MET A 92 -11.58 -14.70 -2.74
C MET A 92 -13.10 -14.90 -2.90
N PRO A 93 -13.93 -14.44 -1.95
CA PRO A 93 -15.37 -14.33 -2.16
C PRO A 93 -15.64 -13.47 -3.39
N ALA A 94 -16.62 -13.87 -4.20
CA ALA A 94 -17.00 -13.17 -5.42
C ALA A 94 -17.34 -11.70 -5.16
N MET A 95 -17.02 -10.83 -6.13
CA MET A 95 -17.55 -9.46 -6.21
C MET A 95 -19.08 -9.48 -6.01
N ASP A 96 -19.64 -8.38 -5.49
CA ASP A 96 -21.09 -8.18 -5.51
C ASP A 96 -21.59 -8.41 -6.95
N SER A 97 -22.27 -9.54 -7.18
CA SER A 97 -22.64 -9.98 -8.51
C SER A 97 -23.63 -9.01 -9.13
N PHE A 98 -23.45 -8.69 -10.42
CA PHE A 98 -24.47 -8.00 -11.20
C PHE A 98 -25.70 -8.90 -11.23
N LYS A 99 -26.83 -8.40 -10.73
CA LYS A 99 -28.06 -9.20 -10.59
C LYS A 99 -28.84 -9.22 -11.88
N THR A 100 -28.57 -8.28 -12.80
CA THR A 100 -29.26 -8.19 -14.09
C THR A 100 -28.34 -7.69 -15.21
N LEU A 101 -28.68 -8.03 -16.45
CA LEU A 101 -28.04 -7.45 -17.64
C LEU A 101 -28.22 -5.93 -17.76
N THR A 102 -29.22 -5.35 -17.08
CA THR A 102 -29.47 -3.90 -17.09
C THR A 102 -28.40 -3.16 -16.29
N GLU A 103 -28.04 -3.67 -15.11
CA GLU A 103 -26.95 -3.13 -14.29
C GLU A 103 -25.60 -3.17 -15.04
N LEU A 104 -25.38 -4.22 -15.84
CA LEU A 104 -24.19 -4.36 -16.68
C LEU A 104 -24.17 -3.34 -17.84
N VAL A 105 -25.32 -3.05 -18.47
CA VAL A 105 -25.42 -2.02 -19.52
C VAL A 105 -25.22 -0.61 -18.96
N ASP A 106 -25.72 -0.33 -17.76
CA ASP A 106 -25.52 0.97 -17.11
C ASP A 106 -24.04 1.19 -16.77
N ALA A 107 -23.36 0.15 -16.27
CA ALA A 107 -21.92 0.16 -16.05
C ALA A 107 -21.14 0.39 -17.37
N LEU A 108 -21.48 -0.34 -18.43
CA LEU A 108 -20.86 -0.19 -19.75
C LEU A 108 -21.14 1.16 -20.41
N SER A 109 -22.34 1.72 -20.24
CA SER A 109 -22.71 3.03 -20.79
C SER A 109 -21.98 4.17 -20.10
N CYS A 110 -21.80 4.06 -18.78
CA CYS A 110 -20.96 4.97 -18.02
C CYS A 110 -19.51 4.93 -18.50
N LEU A 111 -18.99 3.73 -18.77
CA LEU A 111 -17.61 3.52 -19.22
C LEU A 111 -17.39 3.95 -20.67
N CYS A 112 -18.34 3.72 -21.57
CA CYS A 112 -18.31 4.25 -22.95
C CYS A 112 -18.19 5.77 -22.96
N SER A 113 -18.90 6.44 -22.05
CA SER A 113 -18.87 7.90 -21.92
C SER A 113 -17.48 8.38 -21.51
N VAL A 114 -16.85 7.71 -20.54
CA VAL A 114 -15.47 8.00 -20.08
C VAL A 114 -14.44 7.77 -21.19
N VAL A 115 -14.53 6.63 -21.88
CA VAL A 115 -13.60 6.23 -22.94
C VAL A 115 -13.69 7.16 -24.16
N THR A 116 -14.89 7.60 -24.53
CA THR A 116 -15.11 8.55 -25.65
C THR A 116 -14.41 9.90 -25.43
N ILE A 117 -14.23 10.27 -24.17
CA ILE A 117 -13.68 11.56 -23.77
C ILE A 117 -12.16 11.50 -23.59
N ALA A 118 -11.61 10.35 -23.15
CA ALA A 118 -10.21 10.24 -22.71
C ALA A 118 -9.30 9.35 -23.58
N CYS A 119 -9.84 8.57 -24.53
CA CYS A 119 -9.09 7.50 -25.22
C CYS A 119 -9.11 7.65 -26.76
N SER A 120 -8.23 6.91 -27.46
CA SER A 120 -8.18 6.90 -28.93
C SER A 120 -9.47 6.35 -29.56
N ALA A 121 -9.72 6.70 -30.83
CA ALA A 121 -10.95 6.36 -31.55
C ALA A 121 -11.20 4.82 -31.65
N GLU A 122 -10.16 4.00 -31.58
CA GLU A 122 -10.26 2.54 -31.57
C GLU A 122 -10.82 1.99 -30.25
N ILE A 123 -10.48 2.62 -29.12
CA ILE A 123 -10.92 2.21 -27.79
C ILE A 123 -12.39 2.57 -27.57
N VAL A 124 -12.80 3.74 -28.05
CA VAL A 124 -14.22 4.17 -28.09
C VAL A 124 -15.08 3.12 -28.80
N LYS A 125 -14.63 2.66 -29.97
CA LYS A 125 -15.32 1.63 -30.73
C LYS A 125 -15.44 0.33 -29.93
N LEU A 126 -14.39 -0.13 -29.23
CA LEU A 126 -14.44 -1.39 -28.48
C LEU A 126 -15.51 -1.34 -27.38
N SER A 127 -15.55 -0.24 -26.62
CA SER A 127 -16.55 -0.02 -25.57
C SER A 127 -17.97 0.06 -26.14
N GLU A 128 -18.16 0.76 -27.26
CA GLU A 128 -19.44 0.83 -27.96
C GLU A 128 -19.91 -0.55 -28.47
N HIS A 129 -18.99 -1.38 -28.98
CA HIS A 129 -19.31 -2.75 -29.42
C HIS A 129 -19.67 -3.65 -28.24
N ALA A 130 -18.99 -3.54 -27.10
CA ALA A 130 -19.34 -4.28 -25.88
C ALA A 130 -20.74 -3.89 -25.38
N ARG A 131 -21.03 -2.58 -25.32
CA ARG A 131 -22.36 -2.06 -24.97
C ARG A 131 -23.43 -2.54 -25.96
N ALA A 132 -23.15 -2.50 -27.26
CA ALA A 132 -24.06 -2.96 -28.30
C ALA A 132 -24.34 -4.46 -28.20
N PHE A 133 -23.32 -5.26 -27.91
CA PHE A 133 -23.44 -6.71 -27.73
C PHE A 133 -24.38 -7.07 -26.56
N VAL A 134 -24.15 -6.47 -25.38
CA VAL A 134 -25.03 -6.72 -24.21
C VAL A 134 -26.45 -6.18 -24.46
N SER A 135 -26.58 -5.04 -25.13
CA SER A 135 -27.89 -4.49 -25.54
C SER A 135 -28.64 -5.43 -26.50
N VAL A 136 -27.93 -6.14 -27.38
CA VAL A 136 -28.49 -7.16 -28.28
C VAL A 136 -28.96 -8.39 -27.50
N LEU A 137 -28.24 -8.81 -26.46
CA LEU A 137 -28.68 -9.91 -25.57
C LEU A 137 -29.99 -9.57 -24.85
N ILE A 138 -30.11 -8.34 -24.33
CA ILE A 138 -31.34 -7.84 -23.70
C ILE A 138 -32.48 -7.77 -24.71
N ARG A 139 -32.23 -7.20 -25.89
CA ARG A 139 -33.25 -7.03 -26.94
C ARG A 139 -33.81 -8.37 -27.43
N ASN A 140 -32.98 -9.41 -27.46
CA ASN A 140 -33.37 -10.76 -27.85
C ASN A 140 -33.93 -11.60 -26.69
N ARG A 141 -34.12 -11.00 -25.50
CA ARG A 141 -34.62 -11.68 -24.29
C ARG A 141 -33.84 -12.95 -23.94
N VAL A 142 -32.52 -12.93 -24.15
CA VAL A 142 -31.65 -14.05 -23.78
C VAL A 142 -31.65 -14.16 -22.26
N SER A 143 -32.16 -15.29 -21.74
CA SER A 143 -32.13 -15.58 -20.31
C SER A 143 -30.78 -16.17 -19.97
N LEU A 144 -29.97 -15.40 -19.24
CA LEU A 144 -28.72 -15.88 -18.65
C LEU A 144 -28.98 -16.16 -17.17
N ASP A 145 -28.44 -17.27 -16.68
CA ASP A 145 -28.43 -17.53 -15.23
C ASP A 145 -27.35 -16.68 -14.54
N ALA A 146 -27.36 -16.66 -13.21
CA ALA A 146 -26.44 -15.84 -12.43
C ALA A 146 -24.96 -16.16 -12.73
N LEU A 147 -24.65 -17.44 -12.98
CA LEU A 147 -23.31 -17.89 -13.29
C LEU A 147 -22.84 -17.37 -14.67
N ALA A 148 -23.70 -17.42 -15.68
CA ALA A 148 -23.40 -16.90 -17.01
C ALA A 148 -23.32 -15.36 -17.03
N ILE A 149 -24.03 -14.67 -16.14
CA ILE A 149 -23.88 -13.22 -15.94
C ILE A 149 -22.53 -12.91 -15.28
N ASP A 150 -22.11 -13.70 -14.28
CA ASP A 150 -20.81 -13.55 -13.63
C ASP A 150 -19.64 -13.86 -14.57
N GLU A 151 -19.75 -14.89 -15.42
CA GLU A 151 -18.74 -15.18 -16.45
C GLU A 151 -18.66 -14.08 -17.51
N LEU A 152 -19.80 -13.52 -17.92
CA LEU A 152 -19.83 -12.40 -18.86
C LEU A 152 -19.21 -11.14 -18.22
N ALA A 153 -19.49 -10.87 -16.94
CA ALA A 153 -18.89 -9.77 -16.20
C ALA A 153 -17.37 -9.96 -16.06
N TYR A 154 -16.91 -11.18 -15.75
CA TYR A 154 -15.48 -11.51 -15.66
C TYR A 154 -14.77 -11.32 -17.01
N TRP A 155 -15.39 -11.79 -18.10
CA TRP A 155 -14.85 -11.61 -19.45
C TRP A 155 -14.77 -10.14 -19.89
N ILE A 156 -15.75 -9.34 -19.46
CA ILE A 156 -15.76 -7.89 -19.68
C ILE A 156 -14.65 -7.22 -18.85
N ASP A 157 -14.51 -7.60 -17.58
CA ASP A 157 -13.53 -7.03 -16.65
C ASP A 157 -12.09 -7.38 -17.07
N GLU A 158 -11.83 -8.61 -17.52
CA GLU A 158 -10.53 -9.03 -18.07
C GLU A 158 -10.10 -8.15 -19.27
N ARG A 159 -11.05 -7.80 -20.15
CA ARG A 159 -10.79 -6.89 -21.28
C ARG A 159 -10.63 -5.44 -20.85
N PHE A 160 -11.27 -5.02 -19.75
CA PHE A 160 -11.04 -3.71 -19.16
C PHE A 160 -9.74 -3.62 -18.37
N GLU A 161 -9.24 -4.71 -17.79
CA GLU A 161 -7.89 -4.79 -17.26
C GLU A 161 -6.84 -4.65 -18.36
N MET A 162 -7.06 -5.26 -19.52
CA MET A 162 -6.22 -5.00 -20.70
C MET A 162 -6.28 -3.53 -21.14
N LEU A 163 -7.45 -2.88 -21.04
CA LEU A 163 -7.58 -1.44 -21.31
C LEU A 163 -6.88 -0.57 -20.26
N ARG A 164 -6.99 -0.90 -18.97
CA ARG A 164 -6.26 -0.24 -17.88
C ARG A 164 -4.76 -0.38 -18.07
N ALA A 165 -4.28 -1.54 -18.52
CA ALA A 165 -2.89 -1.76 -18.88
C ALA A 165 -2.45 -0.91 -20.09
N LEU A 166 -3.31 -0.70 -21.08
CA LEU A 166 -3.05 0.20 -22.22
C LEU A 166 -3.11 1.69 -21.84
N LEU A 167 -3.97 2.08 -20.89
CA LEU A 167 -4.00 3.43 -20.32
C LEU A 167 -2.81 3.70 -19.40
N ALA A 168 -2.34 2.70 -18.66
CA ALA A 168 -1.10 2.78 -17.89
C ALA A 168 0.13 2.94 -18.80
N GLN A 169 0.09 2.41 -20.03
CA GLN A 169 1.09 2.71 -21.08
C GLN A 169 1.02 4.16 -21.58
N ALA A 170 -0.09 4.88 -21.40
CA ALA A 170 -0.23 6.29 -21.79
C ALA A 170 0.43 7.28 -20.81
N PHE A 171 0.76 6.85 -19.58
CA PHE A 171 1.44 7.66 -18.57
C PHE A 171 2.71 6.95 -18.07
N PRO A 172 3.83 7.02 -18.83
CA PRO A 172 5.05 6.31 -18.46
C PRO A 172 5.48 6.68 -17.03
N THR A 173 5.71 5.68 -16.20
CA THR A 173 6.23 5.86 -14.83
C THR A 173 7.75 6.00 -14.82
N GLN A 174 8.40 5.56 -15.90
CA GLN A 174 9.83 5.66 -16.11
C GLN A 174 10.15 5.71 -17.61
N GLU A 175 11.29 6.28 -17.96
CA GLU A 175 11.93 6.19 -19.27
C GLU A 175 13.20 5.34 -19.15
N ASP A 176 13.36 4.36 -20.03
CA ASP A 176 14.59 3.58 -20.07
C ASP A 176 15.68 4.40 -20.76
N THR A 177 16.72 4.77 -20.02
CA THR A 177 17.93 5.40 -20.59
C THR A 177 19.04 4.35 -20.75
N GLU A 178 20.10 4.70 -21.50
CA GLU A 178 21.23 3.78 -21.74
C GLU A 178 21.93 3.28 -20.45
N THR A 179 21.79 4.00 -19.33
CA THR A 179 22.51 3.71 -18.07
C THR A 179 21.60 3.27 -16.93
N ALA A 180 20.38 3.81 -16.83
CA ALA A 180 19.42 3.48 -15.77
C ALA A 180 17.99 3.98 -16.11
N PRO A 181 16.93 3.42 -15.50
CA PRO A 181 15.58 3.99 -15.66
C PRO A 181 15.49 5.38 -15.00
N LEU A 182 14.98 6.36 -15.75
CA LEU A 182 14.62 7.69 -15.24
C LEU A 182 13.15 7.69 -14.82
N PHE A 183 12.87 7.86 -13.54
CA PHE A 183 11.49 7.85 -13.02
C PHE A 183 10.79 9.18 -13.25
N LEU A 184 9.51 9.11 -13.67
CA LEU A 184 8.73 10.27 -14.06
C LEU A 184 7.58 10.56 -13.08
N ILE A 185 7.38 11.84 -12.79
CA ILE A 185 6.19 12.36 -12.12
C ILE A 185 5.02 12.37 -13.10
N ASP A 186 3.80 12.11 -12.64
CA ASP A 186 2.60 12.30 -13.46
C ASP A 186 2.34 13.81 -13.63
N ARG A 187 2.86 14.34 -14.74
CA ARG A 187 2.75 15.76 -15.09
C ARG A 187 1.35 16.17 -15.48
N GLU A 188 0.56 15.28 -16.06
CA GLU A 188 -0.83 15.58 -16.40
C GLU A 188 -1.66 15.71 -15.13
N LYS A 189 -1.46 14.83 -14.14
CA LYS A 189 -2.10 14.91 -12.82
C LYS A 189 -1.71 16.15 -12.05
N GLN A 190 -0.42 16.45 -12.02
CA GLN A 190 0.08 17.71 -11.46
C GLN A 190 -0.59 18.93 -12.12
N ARG A 191 -0.59 18.98 -13.46
CA ARG A 191 -1.11 20.11 -14.23
C ARG A 191 -2.61 20.30 -14.02
N ALA A 192 -3.39 19.23 -14.13
CA ALA A 192 -4.85 19.30 -14.02
C ALA A 192 -5.29 19.77 -12.62
N PHE A 193 -4.68 19.25 -11.55
CA PHE A 193 -4.95 19.71 -10.20
C PHE A 193 -4.54 21.16 -9.98
N SER A 194 -3.36 21.53 -10.46
CA SER A 194 -2.85 22.89 -10.30
C SER A 194 -3.71 23.92 -11.04
N GLU A 195 -4.11 23.61 -12.27
CA GLU A 195 -4.96 24.47 -13.07
C GLU A 195 -6.38 24.59 -12.51
N TYR A 196 -6.94 23.49 -11.99
CA TYR A 196 -8.23 23.54 -11.30
C TYR A 196 -8.20 24.49 -10.10
N ILE A 197 -7.17 24.40 -9.25
CA ILE A 197 -7.00 25.29 -8.09
C ILE A 197 -6.90 26.75 -8.56
N ARG A 198 -6.08 27.03 -9.58
CA ARG A 198 -5.93 28.40 -10.13
C ARG A 198 -7.24 28.97 -10.67
N ARG A 199 -8.01 28.18 -11.41
CA ARG A 199 -9.26 28.63 -12.05
C ARG A 199 -10.40 28.79 -11.06
N SER A 200 -10.53 27.86 -10.11
CA SER A 200 -11.59 27.88 -9.11
C SER A 200 -11.34 28.90 -8.01
N GLY A 201 -10.06 29.20 -7.73
CA GLY A 201 -9.66 29.98 -6.56
C GLY A 201 -9.97 29.27 -5.25
N CYS A 202 -10.22 27.95 -5.27
CA CYS A 202 -10.51 27.20 -4.05
C CYS A 202 -9.30 27.14 -3.13
N THR A 203 -9.56 27.10 -1.84
CA THR A 203 -8.54 26.86 -0.83
C THR A 203 -8.02 25.42 -0.88
N LEU A 204 -6.81 25.16 -0.37
CA LEU A 204 -6.27 23.80 -0.29
C LEU A 204 -7.23 22.82 0.43
N PRO A 205 -7.85 23.17 1.58
CA PRO A 205 -8.78 22.25 2.24
C PRO A 205 -10.03 21.96 1.42
N GLU A 206 -10.58 22.94 0.71
CA GLU A 206 -11.72 22.72 -0.21
C GLU A 206 -11.33 21.76 -1.34
N PHE A 207 -10.16 21.95 -1.95
CA PHE A 207 -9.67 21.05 -2.98
C PHE A 207 -9.45 19.63 -2.47
N VAL A 208 -8.87 19.47 -1.29
CA VAL A 208 -8.61 18.14 -0.70
C VAL A 208 -9.91 17.43 -0.34
N ARG A 209 -10.92 18.14 0.16
CA ARG A 209 -12.26 17.59 0.38
C ARG A 209 -12.89 17.12 -0.92
N LEU A 210 -12.78 17.91 -1.99
CA LEU A 210 -13.23 17.51 -3.32
C LEU A 210 -12.48 16.26 -3.78
N LEU A 211 -11.16 16.23 -3.71
CA LEU A 211 -10.32 15.09 -4.11
C LEU A 211 -10.69 13.78 -3.39
N ARG A 212 -11.04 13.87 -2.10
CA ARG A 212 -11.44 12.75 -1.25
C ARG A 212 -12.92 12.38 -1.35
N ASN A 213 -13.70 13.13 -2.14
CA ASN A 213 -15.15 13.00 -2.22
C ASN A 213 -15.81 13.10 -0.83
N GLU A 214 -15.37 14.07 -0.02
CA GLU A 214 -16.01 14.40 1.24
C GLU A 214 -17.32 15.15 0.95
N THR A 215 -18.44 14.55 1.34
CA THR A 215 -19.79 15.09 1.13
C THR A 215 -20.51 15.19 2.48
N PRO A 216 -21.64 15.94 2.56
CA PRO A 216 -22.46 15.94 3.78
C PRO A 216 -22.94 14.53 4.19
N ASP A 217 -23.15 13.63 3.22
CA ASP A 217 -23.61 12.27 3.47
C ASP A 217 -22.47 11.30 3.87
N ASP A 218 -21.26 11.54 3.36
CA ASP A 218 -20.06 10.78 3.73
C ASP A 218 -18.87 11.74 3.91
N THR A 219 -18.61 12.11 5.18
CA THR A 219 -17.53 13.02 5.56
C THR A 219 -16.16 12.36 5.65
N ARG A 220 -16.05 11.03 5.46
CA ARG A 220 -14.80 10.31 5.71
C ARG A 220 -13.71 10.76 4.74
N PRO A 221 -12.54 11.23 5.20
CA PRO A 221 -11.45 11.60 4.29
C PRO A 221 -10.79 10.40 3.60
N ASN A 222 -10.90 9.21 4.19
CA ASN A 222 -10.49 7.97 3.54
C ASN A 222 -11.66 6.98 3.57
N LYS A 223 -12.22 6.70 2.39
CA LYS A 223 -13.36 5.80 2.22
C LYS A 223 -13.02 4.32 2.44
N ALA A 224 -11.74 4.00 2.51
CA ALA A 224 -11.29 2.66 2.85
C ALA A 224 -11.30 2.39 4.36
N LEU A 225 -11.40 3.42 5.22
CA LEU A 225 -11.45 3.18 6.67
C LEU A 225 -12.89 2.95 7.14
N GLU A 226 -13.06 1.94 7.98
CA GLU A 226 -14.35 1.50 8.49
C GLU A 226 -14.39 1.50 10.02
N ILE A 227 -15.61 1.62 10.55
CA ILE A 227 -15.87 1.48 11.98
C ILE A 227 -16.51 0.11 12.20
N PRO A 228 -15.87 -0.83 12.93
CA PRO A 228 -16.35 -2.20 13.17
C PRO A 228 -17.63 -2.33 14.03
N THR A 229 -18.66 -1.51 13.79
CA THR A 229 -19.89 -1.43 14.61
C THR A 229 -20.67 -2.74 14.71
N ARG A 230 -20.51 -3.64 13.73
CA ARG A 230 -21.16 -4.97 13.70
C ARG A 230 -20.47 -5.98 14.63
N ASN A 231 -19.21 -5.75 14.97
CA ASN A 231 -18.44 -6.64 15.83
C ASN A 231 -18.66 -6.27 17.29
N ARG A 232 -19.12 -7.23 18.10
CA ARG A 232 -19.40 -6.99 19.52
C ARG A 232 -18.14 -6.60 20.30
N ALA A 233 -16.98 -7.10 19.89
CA ALA A 233 -15.70 -6.76 20.51
C ALA A 233 -15.35 -5.26 20.35
N TRP A 234 -15.89 -4.59 19.34
CA TRP A 234 -15.66 -3.16 19.13
C TRP A 234 -16.07 -2.31 20.34
N GLN A 235 -17.11 -2.73 21.06
CA GLN A 235 -17.63 -1.98 22.22
C GLN A 235 -16.63 -1.91 23.38
N SER A 236 -15.73 -2.89 23.50
CA SER A 236 -14.71 -2.94 24.55
C SER A 236 -13.35 -2.39 24.10
N TYR A 237 -13.21 -1.93 22.85
CA TYR A 237 -11.95 -1.40 22.35
C TYR A 237 -11.62 -0.04 23.02
N PRO A 238 -10.47 0.09 23.73
CA PRO A 238 -10.19 1.27 24.56
C PRO A 238 -10.15 2.60 23.80
N HIS A 239 -9.61 2.61 22.57
CA HIS A 239 -9.49 3.83 21.76
C HIS A 239 -10.58 3.96 20.69
N ARG A 240 -11.74 3.30 20.88
CA ARG A 240 -12.87 3.30 19.95
C ARG A 240 -13.27 4.71 19.52
N GLN A 241 -13.46 5.63 20.47
CA GLN A 241 -13.89 6.99 20.18
C GLN A 241 -12.86 7.75 19.32
N LEU A 242 -11.57 7.54 19.58
CA LEU A 242 -10.50 8.14 18.80
C LEU A 242 -10.46 7.57 17.38
N TRP A 243 -10.63 6.25 17.21
CA TRP A 243 -10.74 5.65 15.88
C TRP A 243 -11.94 6.20 15.10
N GLU A 244 -13.11 6.28 15.72
CA GLU A 244 -14.32 6.85 15.09
C GLU A 244 -14.08 8.29 14.62
N GLN A 245 -13.38 9.11 15.42
CA GLN A 245 -12.99 10.46 15.02
C GLN A 245 -12.03 10.48 13.83
N ILE A 246 -11.01 9.61 13.81
CA ILE A 246 -10.07 9.48 12.70
C ILE A 246 -10.80 9.07 11.41
N VAL A 247 -11.71 8.10 11.49
CA VAL A 247 -12.47 7.65 10.31
C VAL A 247 -13.36 8.78 9.77
N HIS A 248 -14.07 9.50 10.64
CA HIS A 248 -15.04 10.53 10.22
C HIS A 248 -14.42 11.86 9.79
N HIS A 249 -13.25 12.21 10.34
CA HIS A 249 -12.70 13.55 10.20
C HIS A 249 -11.23 13.58 9.80
N GLY A 250 -10.54 12.45 9.88
CA GLY A 250 -9.09 12.39 9.81
C GLY A 250 -8.42 12.89 11.08
N VAL A 251 -7.11 12.70 11.14
CA VAL A 251 -6.28 13.15 12.23
C VAL A 251 -6.23 14.68 12.25
N ARG A 252 -6.39 15.25 13.45
CA ARG A 252 -6.38 16.69 13.72
C ARG A 252 -5.16 17.04 14.57
N PRO A 253 -4.02 17.36 13.95
CA PRO A 253 -2.83 17.78 14.68
C PRO A 253 -3.11 18.99 15.58
N ARG A 254 -2.53 18.97 16.78
CA ARG A 254 -2.50 20.13 17.68
C ARG A 254 -1.16 20.82 17.55
N TRP A 255 -1.17 22.14 17.56
CA TRP A 255 0.03 22.97 17.37
C TRP A 255 0.24 23.89 18.57
N LYS A 256 1.50 24.10 18.96
CA LYS A 256 1.89 24.99 20.07
C LYS A 256 1.55 26.44 19.76
N SER A 257 1.77 26.83 18.51
CA SER A 257 1.50 28.17 18.03
C SER A 257 0.82 28.17 16.65
N GLN A 258 0.23 29.30 16.32
CA GLN A 258 -0.23 29.53 14.96
C GLN A 258 0.99 29.76 14.07
N HIS A 259 1.20 28.86 13.10
CA HIS A 259 2.36 28.93 12.22
C HIS A 259 2.27 30.15 11.32
N SER A 260 3.34 30.93 11.28
CA SER A 260 3.50 32.03 10.35
C SER A 260 3.64 31.51 8.92
N ARG A 261 3.24 32.33 7.95
CA ARG A 261 3.47 32.04 6.54
C ARG A 261 4.97 32.03 6.26
N GLN A 262 5.48 30.93 5.71
CA GLN A 262 6.86 30.89 5.23
C GLN A 262 7.01 31.78 4.00
N ALA A 263 8.05 32.61 3.98
CA ALA A 263 8.37 33.47 2.83
C ALA A 263 8.94 32.64 1.68
N GLU A 264 9.83 31.69 1.99
CA GLU A 264 10.44 30.77 1.04
C GLU A 264 10.50 29.37 1.65
N PRO A 265 10.37 28.30 0.84
CA PRO A 265 10.56 26.94 1.32
C PRO A 265 12.04 26.67 1.64
N PRO A 266 12.35 25.80 2.62
CA PRO A 266 13.72 25.38 2.89
C PRO A 266 14.30 24.62 1.68
N LYS A 267 15.62 24.68 1.52
CA LYS A 267 16.31 23.90 0.50
C LYS A 267 16.38 22.43 0.91
N ASP A 268 16.13 21.55 -0.05
CA ASP A 268 16.36 20.13 0.11
C ASP A 268 17.83 19.84 0.44
N HIS A 269 18.05 18.76 1.18
CA HIS A 269 19.40 18.32 1.50
C HIS A 269 20.11 17.86 0.24
N GLY A 270 21.42 18.07 0.18
CA GLY A 270 22.22 17.58 -0.95
C GLY A 270 22.16 16.06 -1.14
N SER A 271 21.73 15.30 -0.13
CA SER A 271 21.42 13.87 -0.29
C SER A 271 20.18 13.62 -1.15
N ALA A 272 19.10 14.37 -0.96
CA ALA A 272 17.91 14.28 -1.81
C ALA A 272 18.21 14.70 -3.26
N THR A 273 18.98 15.77 -3.46
CA THR A 273 19.41 16.19 -4.81
C THR A 273 20.24 15.11 -5.51
N ARG A 274 21.15 14.41 -4.79
CA ARG A 274 21.89 13.26 -5.36
C ARG A 274 20.99 12.06 -5.66
N ALA A 275 19.93 11.89 -4.88
CA ALA A 275 18.95 10.81 -5.03
C ALA A 275 17.72 11.24 -5.84
N LEU A 276 17.80 12.30 -6.66
CA LEU A 276 16.64 12.94 -7.27
C LEU A 276 15.76 11.98 -8.08
N ASN A 277 16.39 11.03 -8.79
CA ASN A 277 15.69 10.00 -9.55
C ASN A 277 14.86 9.08 -8.64
N ILE A 278 15.42 8.68 -7.49
CA ILE A 278 14.73 7.87 -6.48
C ILE A 278 13.67 8.68 -5.73
N LEU A 279 13.90 9.99 -5.53
CA LEU A 279 12.89 10.91 -5.00
C LEU A 279 11.67 10.98 -5.93
N ALA A 280 11.89 11.17 -7.24
CA ALA A 280 10.83 11.16 -8.24
C ALA A 280 10.05 9.84 -8.24
N LYS A 281 10.75 8.69 -8.16
CA LYS A 281 10.14 7.37 -8.03
C LYS A 281 9.19 7.26 -6.82
N ASN A 282 9.63 7.71 -5.66
CA ASN A 282 8.84 7.62 -4.43
C ASN A 282 7.65 8.59 -4.44
N ILE A 283 7.85 9.81 -4.92
CA ILE A 283 6.77 10.78 -5.09
C ILE A 283 5.74 10.24 -6.08
N ARG A 284 6.17 9.70 -7.23
CA ARG A 284 5.26 9.12 -8.23
C ARG A 284 4.42 7.98 -7.62
N LYS A 285 5.05 7.09 -6.86
CA LYS A 285 4.33 6.01 -6.16
C LYS A 285 3.26 6.56 -5.20
N GLY A 286 3.57 7.59 -4.42
CA GLY A 286 2.59 8.22 -3.53
C GLY A 286 1.52 9.02 -4.29
N GLN A 287 1.86 9.61 -5.43
CA GLN A 287 0.93 10.31 -6.30
C GLN A 287 -0.10 9.35 -6.91
N ASP A 288 0.34 8.18 -7.40
CA ASP A 288 -0.54 7.14 -7.95
C ASP A 288 -1.46 6.55 -6.86
N ALA A 289 -0.93 6.40 -5.65
CA ALA A 289 -1.69 5.93 -4.48
C ALA A 289 -2.61 6.99 -3.84
N ASN A 290 -2.66 8.22 -4.38
CA ASN A 290 -3.35 9.38 -3.79
C ASN A 290 -2.93 9.69 -2.33
N GLN A 291 -1.70 9.32 -1.96
CA GLN A 291 -1.07 9.69 -0.69
C GLN A 291 -0.45 11.08 -0.77
N TYR A 292 0.08 11.43 -1.95
CA TYR A 292 0.66 12.74 -2.21
C TYR A 292 -0.21 13.53 -3.18
N LEU A 293 -0.55 14.76 -2.78
CA LEU A 293 -1.01 15.77 -3.70
C LEU A 293 0.22 16.49 -4.29
N VAL A 294 0.46 16.26 -5.58
CA VAL A 294 1.56 16.87 -6.33
C VAL A 294 1.01 18.02 -7.16
N LEU A 295 1.55 19.21 -6.94
CA LEU A 295 1.11 20.47 -7.55
C LEU A 295 2.31 21.20 -8.17
N ASP A 296 2.03 22.19 -9.01
CA ASP A 296 3.04 23.11 -9.51
C ASP A 296 3.64 23.91 -8.36
N ILE A 297 4.97 24.04 -8.33
CA ILE A 297 5.69 24.75 -7.27
C ILE A 297 5.22 26.22 -7.10
N SER A 298 4.73 26.84 -8.17
CA SER A 298 4.20 28.22 -8.13
C SER A 298 2.99 28.37 -7.20
N LEU A 299 2.29 27.29 -6.88
CA LEU A 299 1.15 27.33 -5.97
C LEU A 299 1.55 27.55 -4.51
N PHE A 300 2.84 27.42 -4.17
CA PHE A 300 3.35 27.81 -2.85
C PHE A 300 3.03 29.28 -2.50
N GLU A 301 3.11 30.18 -3.48
CA GLU A 301 2.82 31.61 -3.28
C GLU A 301 1.32 31.92 -3.27
N VAL A 302 0.48 31.01 -3.75
CA VAL A 302 -0.96 31.20 -3.89
C VAL A 302 -1.72 30.59 -2.72
N LEU A 303 -1.31 29.39 -2.29
CA LEU A 303 -1.98 28.65 -1.24
C LEU A 303 -1.58 29.16 0.15
N ASN A 304 -2.58 29.26 1.02
CA ASN A 304 -2.37 29.60 2.43
C ASN A 304 -2.27 28.34 3.28
N GLY A 305 -1.63 28.45 4.45
CA GLY A 305 -1.53 27.35 5.42
C GLY A 305 -0.48 26.29 5.09
N LEU A 306 0.41 26.56 4.12
CA LEU A 306 1.53 25.68 3.80
C LEU A 306 2.67 25.85 4.80
N THR A 307 3.24 24.71 5.20
CA THR A 307 4.54 24.62 5.88
C THR A 307 5.36 23.57 5.14
N CYS A 308 6.44 24.02 4.51
CA CYS A 308 7.37 23.20 3.76
C CYS A 308 8.55 22.78 4.65
N SER A 309 8.81 21.48 4.65
CA SER A 309 9.99 20.84 5.22
C SER A 309 10.85 20.26 4.10
N PRO A 310 12.19 20.20 4.25
CA PRO A 310 13.07 19.72 3.21
C PRO A 310 13.00 18.20 3.06
N PHE A 311 13.33 17.71 1.88
CA PHE A 311 13.60 16.30 1.64
C PHE A 311 15.07 15.96 1.87
N GLY A 312 15.31 14.77 2.41
CA GLY A 312 16.60 14.12 2.52
C GLY A 312 16.56 12.71 1.94
N ALA A 313 17.73 12.11 1.76
CA ALA A 313 17.84 10.71 1.36
C ALA A 313 18.94 9.98 2.13
N VAL A 314 18.70 8.70 2.40
CA VAL A 314 19.65 7.79 3.05
C VAL A 314 19.74 6.49 2.24
N ALA A 315 20.96 5.99 2.04
CA ALA A 315 21.20 4.73 1.32
C ALA A 315 20.51 3.56 2.02
N LYS A 316 19.92 2.65 1.24
CA LYS A 316 19.31 1.43 1.79
C LYS A 316 20.38 0.34 1.95
N GLY A 317 20.88 0.18 3.18
CA GLY A 317 21.96 -0.77 3.45
C GLY A 317 23.24 -0.37 2.73
N SER A 318 23.88 -1.30 2.02
CA SER A 318 25.10 -1.06 1.23
C SER A 318 24.83 -0.63 -0.22
N VAL A 319 23.57 -0.41 -0.61
CA VAL A 319 23.21 -0.02 -1.97
C VAL A 319 23.46 1.49 -2.16
N PRO A 320 24.13 1.90 -3.25
CA PRO A 320 24.28 3.32 -3.59
C PRO A 320 22.94 4.05 -3.65
N MET A 321 22.95 5.32 -3.21
CA MET A 321 21.74 6.14 -3.01
C MET A 321 21.02 6.51 -4.31
N ASP A 322 21.75 6.54 -5.43
CA ASP A 322 21.23 6.72 -6.78
C ASP A 322 20.53 5.47 -7.33
N ILE A 323 20.76 4.31 -6.73
CA ILE A 323 20.13 3.03 -7.07
C ILE A 323 18.95 2.73 -6.14
N ASP A 324 19.15 2.81 -4.81
CA ASP A 324 18.09 2.63 -3.82
C ASP A 324 18.35 3.47 -2.57
N ALA A 325 17.38 4.32 -2.25
CA ALA A 325 17.44 5.24 -1.12
C ALA A 325 16.09 5.33 -0.41
N ARG A 326 16.15 5.48 0.91
CA ARG A 326 15.04 5.92 1.74
C ARG A 326 14.96 7.44 1.66
N ILE A 327 13.89 7.93 1.06
CA ILE A 327 13.55 9.35 1.08
C ILE A 327 12.99 9.70 2.46
N ILE A 328 13.41 10.83 2.99
CA ILE A 328 13.01 11.36 4.28
C ILE A 328 12.37 12.71 4.06
N HIS A 329 11.13 12.90 4.48
CA HIS A 329 10.54 14.22 4.64
C HIS A 329 10.92 14.72 6.03
N GLU A 330 11.84 15.68 6.12
CA GLU A 330 12.46 16.04 7.40
C GLU A 330 11.59 17.03 8.19
N LEU A 331 10.63 16.47 8.92
CA LEU A 331 9.67 17.24 9.73
C LEU A 331 10.27 17.81 11.03
N SER A 332 11.54 17.49 11.32
CA SER A 332 12.31 18.03 12.46
C SER A 332 13.24 19.19 12.08
N PHE A 333 13.09 19.76 10.87
CA PHE A 333 13.86 20.90 10.41
C PHE A 333 12.98 22.13 10.10
N PRO A 334 13.45 23.36 10.40
CA PRO A 334 14.66 23.66 11.18
C PRO A 334 14.44 23.37 12.67
N SER A 335 15.50 22.99 13.39
CA SER A 335 15.40 22.74 14.82
C SER A 335 14.90 23.97 15.58
N GLY A 336 13.88 23.79 16.41
CA GLY A 336 13.23 24.83 17.20
C GLY A 336 11.91 25.34 16.60
N ASP A 337 11.79 25.34 15.26
CA ASP A 337 10.64 25.87 14.51
C ASP A 337 10.09 24.85 13.48
N SER A 338 10.44 23.57 13.65
CA SER A 338 10.00 22.50 12.75
C SER A 338 8.55 22.09 13.01
N VAL A 339 7.96 21.34 12.07
CA VAL A 339 6.63 20.74 12.26
C VAL A 339 6.58 19.91 13.54
N ASN A 340 7.63 19.15 13.83
CA ASN A 340 7.73 18.34 15.04
C ASN A 340 7.93 19.18 16.30
N ASP A 341 8.70 20.26 16.24
CA ASP A 341 8.89 21.16 17.38
C ASP A 341 7.60 21.90 17.72
N GLU A 342 6.81 22.28 16.72
CA GLU A 342 5.53 22.96 16.88
C GLU A 342 4.36 22.01 17.18
N THR A 343 4.54 20.70 17.01
CA THR A 343 3.50 19.72 17.35
C THR A 343 3.30 19.69 18.87
N LEU A 344 2.06 19.90 19.31
CA LEU A 344 1.65 19.54 20.66
C LEU A 344 1.42 18.03 20.68
N PRO A 345 2.04 17.30 21.63
CA PRO A 345 1.75 15.88 21.79
C PRO A 345 0.25 15.64 21.90
N GLY A 346 -0.22 14.58 21.23
CA GLY A 346 -1.57 14.07 21.36
C GLY A 346 -1.90 13.66 22.79
N ASP A 347 -3.12 13.14 22.99
CA ASP A 347 -3.39 12.44 24.24
C ASP A 347 -2.41 11.26 24.30
N ALA A 348 -1.80 11.02 25.46
CA ALA A 348 -0.78 9.99 25.59
C ALA A 348 -1.40 8.62 25.30
N ILE A 349 -1.28 8.18 24.05
CA ILE A 349 -1.60 6.82 23.65
C ILE A 349 -0.44 5.98 24.18
N ASP A 350 -0.75 5.12 25.14
CA ASP A 350 0.25 4.20 25.70
C ASP A 350 0.57 3.14 24.63
N ILE A 351 1.71 3.34 23.95
CA ILE A 351 2.20 2.42 22.93
C ILE A 351 2.99 1.33 23.66
N THR A 352 2.40 0.15 23.79
CA THR A 352 3.04 -0.99 24.47
C THR A 352 3.61 -1.98 23.46
N TYR A 353 4.92 -2.22 23.48
CA TYR A 353 5.52 -3.32 22.73
C TYR A 353 5.70 -4.54 23.63
N ASP A 354 5.07 -5.66 23.25
CA ASP A 354 5.26 -6.94 23.96
C ASP A 354 6.70 -7.47 23.86
N GLY A 355 7.46 -7.04 22.83
CA GLY A 355 8.86 -7.42 22.67
C GLY A 355 9.09 -8.87 22.28
N ALA A 356 10.29 -9.16 21.78
CA ALA A 356 10.73 -10.53 21.49
C ALA A 356 10.60 -11.50 22.70
N PRO A 357 10.79 -11.07 23.97
CA PRO A 357 10.63 -11.97 25.12
C PRO A 357 9.22 -12.53 25.29
N VAL A 358 8.15 -11.79 24.96
CA VAL A 358 6.78 -12.31 25.05
C VAL A 358 6.56 -13.42 24.02
N VAL A 359 6.99 -13.18 22.77
CA VAL A 359 6.93 -14.18 21.70
C VAL A 359 7.72 -15.44 22.08
N ALA A 360 8.94 -15.26 22.60
CA ALA A 360 9.80 -16.37 23.02
C ALA A 360 9.18 -17.18 24.19
N ARG A 361 8.63 -16.50 25.21
CA ARG A 361 7.92 -17.16 26.32
C ARG A 361 6.75 -17.98 25.80
N ARG A 362 5.97 -17.44 24.87
CA ARG A 362 4.83 -18.18 24.29
C ARG A 362 5.27 -19.45 23.57
N ILE A 363 6.39 -19.42 22.84
CA ILE A 363 6.96 -20.61 22.20
C ILE A 363 7.38 -21.65 23.25
N VAL A 364 8.03 -21.21 24.33
CA VAL A 364 8.45 -22.10 25.43
C VAL A 364 7.24 -22.72 26.12
N GLU A 365 6.23 -21.92 26.49
CA GLU A 365 4.99 -22.39 27.11
C GLU A 365 4.30 -23.49 26.29
N LEU A 366 4.20 -23.30 24.97
CA LEU A 366 3.56 -24.29 24.09
C LEU A 366 4.38 -25.58 23.99
N ARG A 367 5.71 -25.48 23.96
CA ARG A 367 6.60 -26.66 23.96
C ARG A 367 6.55 -27.41 25.29
N GLU A 368 6.53 -26.69 26.42
CA GLU A 368 6.40 -27.30 27.75
C GLU A 368 5.04 -27.98 27.94
N ALA A 369 3.98 -27.45 27.32
CA ALA A 369 2.66 -28.09 27.26
C ALA A 369 2.60 -29.30 26.29
N GLY A 370 3.70 -29.62 25.59
CA GLY A 370 3.79 -30.77 24.70
C GLY A 370 3.24 -30.52 23.28
N HIS A 371 3.05 -29.27 22.88
CA HIS A 371 2.60 -28.92 21.53
C HIS A 371 3.76 -28.56 20.61
N ASP A 372 3.68 -29.02 19.36
CA ASP A 372 4.43 -28.40 18.27
C ASP A 372 3.92 -26.97 18.05
N THR A 373 4.83 -26.07 17.70
CA THR A 373 4.54 -24.64 17.60
C THR A 373 4.64 -24.17 16.16
N GLN A 374 3.62 -23.44 15.72
CA GLN A 374 3.60 -22.72 14.45
C GLN A 374 3.59 -21.22 14.73
N MET A 375 4.27 -20.46 13.88
CA MET A 375 4.33 -19.01 13.95
C MET A 375 3.88 -18.42 12.62
N MET A 376 2.99 -17.44 12.69
CA MET A 376 2.59 -16.60 11.58
C MET A 376 3.02 -15.17 11.89
N THR A 377 3.79 -14.58 10.98
CA THR A 377 3.94 -13.13 10.91
C THR A 377 2.84 -12.61 9.98
N GLY A 378 2.08 -11.63 10.44
CA GLY A 378 1.15 -10.88 9.62
C GLY A 378 1.91 -9.94 8.69
N ASP A 379 2.79 -10.48 7.85
CA ASP A 379 3.44 -9.73 6.78
C ASP A 379 2.54 -9.78 5.56
N VAL A 380 1.46 -9.01 5.63
CA VAL A 380 0.68 -8.74 4.44
C VAL A 380 1.26 -7.46 3.86
N LYS A 381 1.66 -7.49 2.59
CA LYS A 381 1.98 -6.30 1.78
C LYS A 381 0.99 -5.14 1.99
N ASP A 382 -0.24 -5.47 2.38
CA ASP A 382 -1.35 -4.56 2.65
C ASP A 382 -1.21 -3.78 3.97
N VAL A 383 -0.53 -4.32 4.99
CA VAL A 383 -0.36 -3.61 6.27
C VAL A 383 0.66 -2.48 6.17
N ASN A 384 1.74 -2.70 5.39
CA ASN A 384 2.70 -1.65 5.03
C ASN A 384 2.06 -0.47 4.25
N ALA A 385 0.90 -0.72 3.62
CA ALA A 385 0.08 0.30 2.97
C ALA A 385 -0.98 0.88 3.92
N ALA A 386 -1.58 0.06 4.79
CA ALA A 386 -2.68 0.40 5.69
C ALA A 386 -2.44 1.66 6.52
N PHE A 387 -1.27 1.72 7.18
CA PHE A 387 -0.94 2.88 8.03
C PHE A 387 -0.61 4.15 7.23
N ARG A 388 -0.14 4.01 5.99
CA ARG A 388 0.07 5.15 5.07
C ARG A 388 -1.23 5.77 4.58
N HIS A 389 -2.37 5.25 5.03
CA HIS A 389 -3.69 5.72 4.66
C HIS A 389 -4.46 6.33 5.84
N ILE A 390 -3.86 6.47 7.03
CA ILE A 390 -4.46 7.28 8.10
C ILE A 390 -4.49 8.74 7.62
N PRO A 391 -5.67 9.30 7.33
CA PRO A 391 -5.75 10.58 6.65
C PRO A 391 -5.55 11.72 7.65
N ILE A 392 -4.79 12.75 7.27
CA ILE A 392 -4.80 14.04 7.96
C ILE A 392 -6.06 14.80 7.51
N GLN A 393 -6.75 15.47 8.42
CA GLN A 393 -7.90 16.31 8.06
C GLN A 393 -7.49 17.39 7.04
N SER A 394 -8.36 17.68 6.06
CA SER A 394 -8.14 18.63 4.96
C SER A 394 -7.59 20.00 5.40
N ASP A 395 -7.98 20.49 6.57
CA ASP A 395 -7.56 21.81 7.08
C ASP A 395 -6.09 21.84 7.53
N TYR A 396 -5.48 20.68 7.75
CA TYR A 396 -4.15 20.53 8.33
C TYR A 396 -3.12 19.92 7.37
N VAL A 397 -3.54 19.33 6.24
CA VAL A 397 -2.63 18.70 5.25
C VAL A 397 -1.53 19.65 4.76
N GLY A 398 -1.83 20.96 4.64
CA GLY A 398 -0.84 21.96 4.22
C GLY A 398 0.39 22.04 5.13
N ARG A 399 0.30 21.58 6.38
CA ARG A 399 1.42 21.56 7.33
C ARG A 399 2.47 20.51 7.00
N PHE A 400 2.14 19.54 6.16
CA PHE A 400 3.03 18.45 5.75
C PHE A 400 3.36 18.60 4.27
N SER A 401 3.99 19.73 3.92
CA SER A 401 4.37 20.03 2.55
C SER A 401 5.89 19.97 2.35
N GLY A 402 6.32 19.86 1.10
CA GLY A 402 7.72 19.98 0.69
C GLY A 402 7.81 20.44 -0.76
N CYS A 403 8.82 21.24 -1.08
CA CYS A 403 9.08 21.71 -2.43
C CYS A 403 10.29 20.99 -3.00
N VAL A 404 10.21 20.55 -4.25
CA VAL A 404 11.37 20.00 -4.98
C VAL A 404 11.60 20.88 -6.21
N PRO A 405 12.42 21.95 -6.09
CA PRO A 405 12.64 22.91 -7.17
C PRO A 405 13.16 22.27 -8.45
N GLU A 406 14.03 21.26 -8.35
CA GLU A 406 14.60 20.53 -9.48
C GLU A 406 13.53 19.81 -10.32
N LEU A 407 12.42 19.42 -9.70
CA LEU A 407 11.27 18.83 -10.38
C LEU A 407 10.16 19.85 -10.65
N GLY A 408 10.26 21.08 -10.12
CA GLY A 408 9.23 22.12 -10.25
C GLY A 408 7.91 21.78 -9.55
N ILE A 409 7.96 21.00 -8.48
CA ILE A 409 6.77 20.50 -7.78
C ILE A 409 6.67 20.95 -6.33
N LEU A 410 5.44 21.12 -5.88
CA LEU A 410 5.02 21.18 -4.48
C LEU A 410 4.34 19.85 -4.15
N VAL A 411 4.79 19.18 -3.10
CA VAL A 411 4.26 17.91 -2.62
C VAL A 411 3.60 18.14 -1.27
N ILE A 412 2.38 17.62 -1.10
CA ILE A 412 1.62 17.72 0.15
C ILE A 412 1.22 16.29 0.56
N ASP A 413 1.59 15.89 1.78
CA ASP A 413 1.17 14.62 2.36
C ASP A 413 -0.29 14.71 2.82
N LEU A 414 -1.11 13.81 2.31
CA LEU A 414 -2.52 13.72 2.66
C LEU A 414 -2.75 12.75 3.84
N SER A 415 -1.77 11.92 4.15
CA SER A 415 -1.85 10.98 5.28
C SER A 415 -0.89 11.40 6.39
N CYS A 416 -0.93 10.70 7.53
CA CYS A 416 0.10 10.86 8.54
C CYS A 416 1.47 10.57 7.89
N PRO A 417 2.41 11.53 7.88
CA PRO A 417 3.72 11.30 7.28
C PRO A 417 4.62 10.51 8.22
N PHE A 418 5.54 9.75 7.64
CA PHE A 418 6.64 9.17 8.41
C PHE A 418 7.55 10.28 8.92
N GLY A 419 7.95 10.19 10.20
CA GLY A 419 8.80 11.17 10.85
C GLY A 419 8.05 12.27 11.59
N TRP A 420 6.72 12.33 11.53
CA TRP A 420 5.94 13.22 12.40
C TRP A 420 5.82 12.63 13.81
N THR A 421 6.11 13.44 14.84
CA THR A 421 6.21 12.99 16.24
C THR A 421 4.96 12.29 16.77
N ASP A 422 3.76 12.74 16.38
CA ASP A 422 2.48 12.19 16.89
C ASP A 422 1.94 11.04 16.01
N ALA A 423 2.50 10.83 14.81
CA ALA A 423 2.05 9.80 13.87
C ALA A 423 2.02 8.37 14.48
N PRO A 424 3.03 7.93 15.26
CA PRO A 424 3.04 6.59 15.85
C PRO A 424 1.81 6.30 16.73
N GLY A 425 1.28 7.31 17.44
CA GLY A 425 0.08 7.15 18.26
C GLY A 425 -1.14 6.79 17.42
N TYR A 426 -1.35 7.47 16.29
CA TYR A 426 -2.47 7.18 15.40
C TYR A 426 -2.31 5.83 14.69
N TYR A 427 -1.09 5.46 14.31
CA TYR A 427 -0.82 4.11 13.80
C TYR A 427 -1.14 3.06 14.86
N TRP A 428 -0.75 3.28 16.12
CA TRP A 428 -1.07 2.37 17.20
C TRP A 428 -2.57 2.18 17.39
N VAL A 429 -3.40 3.23 17.26
CA VAL A 429 -4.87 3.10 17.37
C VAL A 429 -5.40 2.10 16.34
N ALA A 430 -5.05 2.27 15.07
CA ALA A 430 -5.48 1.32 14.03
C ALA A 430 -4.97 -0.10 14.31
N GLY A 431 -3.69 -0.24 14.68
CA GLY A 431 -3.09 -1.56 14.92
C GLY A 431 -3.68 -2.28 16.13
N ALA A 432 -3.88 -1.54 17.22
CA ALA A 432 -4.51 -2.03 18.44
C ALA A 432 -5.98 -2.40 18.22
N ALA A 433 -6.70 -1.71 17.33
CA ALA A 433 -8.07 -2.09 16.94
C ALA A 433 -8.08 -3.47 16.27
N ILE A 434 -7.20 -3.70 15.30
CA ILE A 434 -7.09 -5.00 14.60
C ILE A 434 -6.71 -6.09 15.60
N LYS A 435 -5.70 -5.85 16.46
CA LYS A 435 -5.32 -6.77 17.54
C LYS A 435 -6.52 -7.09 18.44
N HIS A 436 -7.27 -6.07 18.87
CA HIS A 436 -8.39 -6.24 19.77
C HIS A 436 -9.50 -7.12 19.16
N LEU A 437 -9.89 -6.87 17.90
CA LEU A 437 -10.87 -7.70 17.20
C LEU A 437 -10.37 -9.14 17.01
N TYR A 438 -9.10 -9.29 16.67
CA TYR A 438 -8.45 -10.59 16.53
C TYR A 438 -8.44 -11.39 17.83
N GLU A 439 -8.07 -10.75 18.96
CA GLU A 439 -7.99 -11.40 20.27
C GLU A 439 -9.35 -11.75 20.87
N HIS A 440 -10.43 -11.14 20.37
CA HIS A 440 -11.81 -11.50 20.71
C HIS A 440 -12.41 -12.53 19.73
N SER A 441 -11.63 -13.00 18.77
CA SER A 441 -11.98 -14.12 17.89
C SER A 441 -11.43 -15.43 18.46
N ALA A 442 -12.12 -16.53 18.18
CA ALA A 442 -11.72 -17.86 18.64
C ALA A 442 -11.89 -18.87 17.50
N PRO A 443 -11.14 -19.99 17.51
CA PRO A 443 -11.30 -21.00 16.49
C PRO A 443 -12.64 -21.74 16.58
N SER A 444 -13.02 -22.37 15.48
CA SER A 444 -14.24 -23.14 15.34
C SER A 444 -14.10 -24.22 14.24
N TRP A 445 -13.53 -25.38 14.59
CA TRP A 445 -13.56 -26.57 13.73
C TRP A 445 -14.34 -27.75 14.36
N SER A 446 -14.71 -28.72 13.52
CA SER A 446 -15.49 -29.89 13.95
C SER A 446 -14.67 -30.85 14.82
N GLY A 447 -15.21 -31.28 15.96
CA GLY A 447 -14.56 -32.24 16.87
C GLY A 447 -13.63 -31.60 17.90
N MET A 448 -13.59 -30.26 17.98
CA MET A 448 -12.78 -29.50 18.93
C MET A 448 -13.28 -29.69 20.37
N ILE A 449 -12.35 -29.88 21.32
CA ILE A 449 -12.66 -29.94 22.76
C ILE A 449 -12.65 -28.54 23.38
N GLN A 450 -13.27 -28.38 24.55
CA GLN A 450 -13.53 -27.05 25.11
C GLN A 450 -12.25 -26.29 25.49
N GLU A 451 -11.17 -26.98 25.87
CA GLU A 451 -9.86 -26.35 26.14
C GLU A 451 -9.19 -25.79 24.86
N GLU A 452 -9.55 -26.27 23.67
CA GLU A 452 -8.97 -25.79 22.40
C GLU A 452 -9.65 -24.51 21.88
N ARG A 453 -10.74 -24.09 22.54
CA ARG A 453 -11.60 -22.96 22.15
C ARG A 453 -11.12 -21.61 22.69
N GLU A 454 -9.91 -21.57 23.26
CA GLU A 454 -9.31 -20.34 23.75
C GLU A 454 -9.20 -19.28 22.65
N PRO A 455 -9.54 -18.01 22.94
CA PRO A 455 -9.38 -16.90 22.02
C PRO A 455 -7.96 -16.81 21.47
N PHE A 456 -7.82 -16.16 20.32
CA PHE A 456 -6.51 -15.95 19.77
C PHE A 456 -5.71 -14.91 20.58
N THR A 457 -4.39 -15.06 20.59
CA THR A 457 -3.45 -14.08 21.14
C THR A 457 -2.39 -13.71 20.10
N CYS A 458 -1.96 -12.46 20.05
CA CYS A 458 -0.80 -12.07 19.25
C CYS A 458 0.00 -10.98 19.93
N SER A 459 1.28 -10.90 19.60
CA SER A 459 2.08 -9.72 19.87
C SER A 459 1.96 -8.79 18.68
N ALA A 460 1.71 -7.50 18.91
CA ALA A 460 1.62 -6.52 17.83
C ALA A 460 2.55 -5.34 18.07
N TRP A 461 3.06 -4.77 16.98
CA TRP A 461 3.78 -3.51 16.98
C TRP A 461 3.37 -2.70 15.76
N CYS A 462 2.43 -1.75 15.95
CA CYS A 462 1.82 -0.99 14.86
C CYS A 462 1.30 -1.90 13.74
N ASP A 463 2.10 -2.12 12.69
CA ASP A 463 1.86 -2.97 11.54
C ASP A 463 2.28 -4.43 11.68
N ASP A 464 3.21 -4.74 12.57
CA ASP A 464 3.73 -6.10 12.68
C ASP A 464 2.89 -6.92 13.66
N TYR A 465 2.25 -7.99 13.18
CA TYR A 465 1.53 -8.96 14.02
C TYR A 465 2.27 -10.27 14.08
N ILE A 466 2.56 -10.76 15.27
CA ILE A 466 3.21 -12.04 15.50
C ILE A 466 2.24 -12.95 16.24
N CYS A 467 1.78 -13.98 15.54
CA CYS A 467 0.85 -14.97 16.04
C CYS A 467 1.56 -16.30 16.24
N VAL A 468 1.73 -16.73 17.49
CA VAL A 468 2.31 -18.04 17.83
C VAL A 468 1.19 -18.98 18.29
N LYS A 469 1.01 -20.10 17.61
CA LYS A 469 -0.09 -21.06 17.82
C LYS A 469 0.43 -22.50 17.98
N PRO A 470 -0.26 -23.35 18.75
CA PRO A 470 -0.01 -24.78 18.70
C PRO A 470 -0.47 -25.36 17.35
N ASP A 471 0.26 -26.35 16.83
CA ASP A 471 -0.08 -27.09 15.61
C ASP A 471 -1.21 -28.11 15.87
N ILE A 472 -2.43 -27.59 16.03
CA ILE A 472 -3.62 -28.39 16.33
C ILE A 472 -4.72 -28.04 15.34
N GLY A 473 -5.20 -29.07 14.63
CA GLY A 473 -6.31 -28.95 13.69
C GLY A 473 -6.11 -27.83 12.67
N THR A 474 -7.10 -26.95 12.54
CA THR A 474 -7.10 -25.79 11.64
C THR A 474 -6.83 -24.47 12.35
N ARG A 475 -6.27 -24.49 13.57
CA ARG A 475 -6.11 -23.29 14.40
C ARG A 475 -5.27 -22.19 13.73
N LEU A 476 -4.15 -22.52 13.08
CA LEU A 476 -3.33 -21.53 12.39
C LEU A 476 -4.02 -20.95 11.13
N PRO A 477 -4.59 -21.76 10.23
CA PRO A 477 -5.43 -21.25 9.13
C PRO A 477 -6.57 -20.33 9.60
N GLU A 478 -7.28 -20.70 10.66
CA GLU A 478 -8.37 -19.88 11.21
C GLU A 478 -7.86 -18.60 11.86
N ALA A 479 -6.69 -18.63 12.52
CA ALA A 479 -6.03 -17.43 13.02
C ALA A 479 -5.67 -16.48 11.86
N ASN A 480 -5.18 -16.98 10.73
CA ASN A 480 -4.91 -16.15 9.55
C ASN A 480 -6.21 -15.52 9.01
N ILE A 481 -7.30 -16.28 8.92
CA ILE A 481 -8.61 -15.77 8.48
C ILE A 481 -9.12 -14.71 9.46
N ALA A 482 -9.04 -14.95 10.76
CA ALA A 482 -9.49 -14.02 11.80
C ALA A 482 -8.69 -12.71 11.75
N LEU A 483 -7.36 -12.78 11.57
CA LEU A 483 -6.52 -11.58 11.46
C LEU A 483 -6.88 -10.77 10.21
N ARG A 484 -7.06 -11.43 9.05
CA ARG A 484 -7.48 -10.76 7.81
C ARG A 484 -8.90 -10.18 7.90
N SER A 485 -9.80 -10.87 8.61
CA SER A 485 -11.16 -10.37 8.86
C SER A 485 -11.13 -9.12 9.73
N ALA A 486 -10.36 -9.15 10.83
CA ALA A 486 -10.14 -7.99 11.69
C ALA A 486 -9.52 -6.81 10.94
N MET A 487 -8.57 -7.07 10.04
CA MET A 487 -8.01 -6.04 9.14
C MET A 487 -9.10 -5.46 8.23
N THR A 488 -9.90 -6.31 7.58
CA THR A 488 -10.97 -5.87 6.65
C THR A 488 -12.07 -5.07 7.35
N GLU A 489 -12.32 -5.33 8.63
CA GLU A 489 -13.28 -4.57 9.44
C GLU A 489 -12.79 -3.16 9.79
N VAL A 490 -11.48 -2.94 9.86
CA VAL A 490 -10.85 -1.65 10.17
C VAL A 490 -10.47 -0.90 8.89
N GLU A 491 -9.99 -1.62 7.88
CA GLU A 491 -9.61 -1.10 6.57
C GLU A 491 -10.04 -2.02 5.43
N VAL A 492 -10.75 -1.44 4.46
CA VAL A 492 -11.16 -2.09 3.23
C VAL A 492 -9.93 -2.29 2.32
N PRO A 493 -9.68 -3.53 1.84
CA PRO A 493 -8.58 -3.85 0.95
C PRO A 493 -8.50 -2.92 -0.28
N PRO A 494 -7.29 -2.61 -0.78
CA PRO A 494 -7.08 -1.78 -1.97
C PRO A 494 -7.91 -2.19 -3.19
N GLU A 495 -8.15 -3.49 -3.37
CA GLU A 495 -8.89 -4.06 -4.51
C GLU A 495 -10.39 -3.72 -4.50
N LEU A 496 -10.95 -3.45 -3.31
CA LEU A 496 -12.36 -3.05 -3.13
C LEU A 496 -12.53 -1.52 -3.10
N ARG A 497 -11.43 -0.76 -3.19
CA ARG A 497 -11.48 0.70 -3.28
C ARG A 497 -11.99 1.07 -4.67
N LYS A 498 -13.21 1.60 -4.77
CA LYS A 498 -13.66 2.27 -6.00
C LYS A 498 -12.75 3.47 -6.23
N PRO A 499 -11.94 3.52 -7.31
CA PRO A 499 -11.15 4.69 -7.63
C PRO A 499 -12.11 5.88 -7.74
N SER A 500 -11.77 7.00 -7.12
CA SER A 500 -12.55 8.21 -7.32
C SER A 500 -12.47 8.60 -8.79
N ARG A 501 -13.61 8.53 -9.50
CA ARG A 501 -13.81 9.08 -10.86
C ARG A 501 -13.56 10.60 -10.95
N LEU A 502 -13.16 11.21 -9.85
CA LEU A 502 -12.87 12.62 -9.71
C LEU A 502 -11.65 13.04 -10.54
N TRP A 503 -10.63 12.18 -10.67
CA TRP A 503 -9.49 12.45 -11.55
C TRP A 503 -9.96 12.74 -12.99
N GLU A 504 -10.78 11.84 -13.55
CA GLU A 504 -11.35 11.97 -14.88
C GLU A 504 -12.21 13.25 -15.00
N HIS A 505 -12.97 13.58 -13.95
CA HIS A 505 -13.78 14.79 -13.89
C HIS A 505 -12.94 16.09 -13.89
N PHE A 506 -11.81 16.11 -13.18
CA PHE A 506 -10.91 17.26 -13.20
C PHE A 506 -10.28 17.44 -14.59
N CYS A 507 -9.86 16.35 -15.24
CA CYS A 507 -9.38 16.39 -16.62
C CYS A 507 -10.45 16.96 -17.56
N GLU A 508 -11.70 16.48 -17.45
CA GLU A 508 -12.82 16.99 -18.26
C GLU A 508 -13.02 18.49 -18.08
N GLN A 509 -13.01 19.01 -16.85
CA GLN A 509 -13.20 20.44 -16.60
C GLN A 509 -12.06 21.30 -17.15
N VAL A 510 -10.81 20.83 -17.01
CA VAL A 510 -9.64 21.55 -17.51
C VAL A 510 -9.64 21.62 -19.03
N HIS A 511 -9.98 20.51 -19.72
CA HIS A 511 -10.00 20.42 -21.18
C HIS A 511 -11.25 21.06 -21.82
N SER A 512 -12.42 20.99 -21.16
CA SER A 512 -13.68 21.54 -21.69
C SER A 512 -13.90 23.01 -21.40
N GLN A 513 -13.02 23.68 -20.65
CA GLN A 513 -13.17 25.05 -20.15
C GLN A 513 -14.48 25.30 -19.39
N LYS A 514 -15.14 24.24 -18.89
CA LYS A 514 -16.36 24.36 -18.07
C LYS A 514 -16.02 25.01 -16.72
N PRO A 515 -16.97 25.75 -16.11
CA PRO A 515 -16.76 26.35 -14.81
C PRO A 515 -16.51 25.24 -13.75
N PRO A 516 -15.56 25.45 -12.83
CA PRO A 516 -15.22 24.47 -11.81
C PRO A 516 -16.40 24.24 -10.85
N LEU A 517 -16.49 23.03 -10.30
CA LEU A 517 -17.42 22.71 -9.21
C LEU A 517 -17.20 23.70 -8.06
N LYS A 518 -18.26 24.39 -7.63
CA LYS A 518 -18.20 25.23 -6.42
C LYS A 518 -18.37 24.33 -5.20
N ALA A 519 -17.43 24.39 -4.26
CA ALA A 519 -17.64 23.85 -2.93
C ALA A 519 -18.79 24.63 -2.27
N THR A 520 -19.93 23.97 -2.04
CA THR A 520 -21.05 24.56 -1.32
C THR A 520 -20.68 24.65 0.16
N ALA A 521 -20.13 25.79 0.57
CA ALA A 521 -20.09 26.17 1.98
C ALA A 521 -21.44 26.80 2.34
N GLU A 522 -22.40 25.99 2.80
CA GLU A 522 -23.54 26.54 3.53
C GLU A 522 -23.04 27.03 4.90
N HIS A 523 -22.67 28.30 4.97
CA HIS A 523 -22.60 29.01 6.24
C HIS A 523 -24.03 29.19 6.74
N GLY A 524 -24.37 28.50 7.82
CA GLY A 524 -25.61 28.71 8.56
C GLY A 524 -25.66 30.13 9.11
N ASP A 525 -26.25 31.05 8.36
CA ASP A 525 -26.58 32.38 8.83
C ASP A 525 -27.80 32.28 9.75
N SER A 526 -27.56 32.46 11.05
CA SER A 526 -28.60 32.52 12.07
C SER A 526 -29.35 33.85 11.99
N GLY A 527 -30.23 33.94 10.99
CA GLY A 527 -31.15 35.04 10.78
C GLY A 527 -32.25 35.09 11.85
N LYS A 528 -32.01 35.91 12.87
CA LYS A 528 -32.96 36.63 13.74
C LYS A 528 -34.45 36.36 13.48
N SER A 529 -35.10 35.75 14.47
CA SER A 529 -36.55 35.71 14.62
C SER A 529 -37.12 37.12 14.84
N GLY A 530 -37.75 37.66 13.79
CA GLY A 530 -38.64 38.80 13.88
C GLY A 530 -40.04 38.34 14.26
N VAL A 531 -40.44 38.58 15.50
CA VAL A 531 -41.83 38.46 15.97
C VAL A 531 -42.68 39.56 15.33
N ARG A 532 -43.72 39.17 14.58
CA ARG A 532 -44.97 39.93 14.39
C ARG A 532 -46.12 38.99 14.04
N SER A 533 -46.88 38.61 15.06
CA SER A 533 -48.33 38.87 15.25
C SER A 533 -48.88 37.85 16.26
#